data_AF-B4DI60-F1
#
_entry.id   AF-B4DI60-F1
#
_cell.length_a   1.000
_cell.length_b   1.000
_cell.length_c   1.000
_cell.angle_alpha   90.00
_cell.angle_beta   90.00
_cell.angle_gamma   90.00
#
_symmetry.space_group_name_H-M   'P 1'
#
loop_
_entity.id
_entity.type
_entity.pdbx_description
1 polymer ?
#
loop_
_entity_poly.entity_id
_entity_poly.type
_entity_poly.pdbx_seq_one_letter_code
_entity_poly.pdbx_strand_id
1 'polypeptide(L)'
;MNSLGVNPHVNHLYADLQDALVILQLYERIKVPVDWSKVNKPPYPKLGANMKKLENCNYAVELGKHPAKFSLVGIGGQDLNDGNQTLTLALVWQLMRRYTLNVLEDLGDGQKANDDIIVNWVNRTLSEAGKSTSIQSFKDKTISSSLAVVDLIDAIQPGCINYDLVKSGNLTEDDKHNNAKYAVSMARRIGARVYALPEDLVEVKPKMVMTVFACLMGRGMKRV
;
A
#
# COMPACT_ATOMS: atom_id res chain seq x y z
N MET A 1 3.59 8.99 1.10
CA MET A 1 3.43 10.30 0.43
C MET A 1 4.76 11.03 0.41
N ASN A 2 5.31 11.43 1.56
CA ASN A 2 6.60 12.14 1.63
C ASN A 2 7.76 11.37 0.97
N SER A 3 7.80 10.04 1.11
CA SER A 3 8.78 9.17 0.41
C SER A 3 8.65 9.15 -1.12
N LEU A 4 7.55 9.66 -1.68
CA LEU A 4 7.33 9.81 -3.12
C LEU A 4 7.63 11.24 -3.62
N GLY A 5 8.22 12.08 -2.76
CA GLY A 5 8.67 13.44 -3.13
C GLY A 5 7.52 14.38 -3.48
N VAL A 6 6.43 14.36 -2.71
CA VAL A 6 5.33 15.33 -2.86
C VAL A 6 5.72 16.69 -2.28
N ASN A 7 5.16 17.76 -2.84
CA ASN A 7 5.36 19.14 -2.40
C ASN A 7 4.00 19.87 -2.30
N PRO A 8 3.57 20.36 -1.13
CA PRO A 8 4.31 20.48 0.13
C PRO A 8 4.51 19.15 0.86
N HIS A 9 5.41 19.17 1.84
CA HIS A 9 5.59 18.07 2.78
C HIS A 9 4.30 17.87 3.59
N VAL A 10 3.86 16.62 3.72
CA VAL A 10 2.65 16.27 4.49
C VAL A 10 3.03 16.03 5.95
N ASN A 11 2.55 16.90 6.84
CA ASN A 11 2.70 16.78 8.29
C ASN A 11 1.43 16.18 8.92
N HIS A 12 0.26 16.64 8.47
CA HIS A 12 -1.05 16.24 8.98
C HIS A 12 -1.98 15.83 7.83
N LEU A 13 -2.18 14.52 7.66
CA LEU A 13 -2.89 13.95 6.51
C LEU A 13 -4.26 14.59 6.22
N TYR A 14 -5.07 14.88 7.24
CA TYR A 14 -6.44 15.37 7.03
C TYR A 14 -6.53 16.88 6.81
N ALA A 15 -5.48 17.63 7.15
CA ALA A 15 -5.41 19.06 6.92
C ALA A 15 -4.67 19.36 5.60
N ASP A 16 -3.55 18.68 5.36
CA ASP A 16 -2.65 18.97 4.25
C ASP A 16 -3.15 18.44 2.89
N LEU A 17 -4.23 17.66 2.88
CA LEU A 17 -4.86 17.13 1.66
C LEU A 17 -6.14 17.90 1.26
N GLN A 18 -6.57 18.89 2.05
CA GLN A 18 -7.85 19.58 1.85
C GLN A 18 -7.93 20.45 0.58
N ASP A 19 -6.80 20.71 -0.09
CA ASP A 19 -6.77 21.37 -1.39
C ASP A 19 -6.45 20.44 -2.56
N ALA A 20 -6.34 19.13 -2.26
CA ALA A 20 -6.04 18.03 -3.16
C ALA A 20 -4.73 18.14 -3.97
N LEU A 21 -3.87 19.14 -3.77
CA LEU A 21 -2.64 19.30 -4.57
C LEU A 21 -1.70 18.11 -4.45
N VAL A 22 -1.56 17.59 -3.23
CA VAL A 22 -0.76 16.39 -2.97
C VAL A 22 -1.40 15.15 -3.62
N ILE A 23 -2.73 15.03 -3.55
CA ILE A 23 -3.47 13.92 -4.19
C ILE A 23 -3.25 13.95 -5.71
N LEU A 24 -3.30 15.13 -6.32
CA LEU A 24 -3.06 15.34 -7.75
C LEU A 24 -1.64 14.92 -8.14
N GLN A 25 -0.61 15.28 -7.37
CA GLN A 25 0.75 14.78 -7.61
C GLN A 25 0.85 13.24 -7.51
N LEU A 26 0.11 12.63 -6.58
CA LEU A 26 0.10 11.17 -6.45
C LEU A 26 -0.55 10.48 -7.64
N TYR A 27 -1.50 11.10 -8.35
CA TYR A 27 -2.05 10.55 -9.59
C TYR A 27 -0.96 10.34 -10.65
N GLU A 28 -0.05 11.30 -10.82
CA GLU A 28 1.07 11.15 -11.76
C GLU A 28 2.00 9.98 -11.35
N ARG A 29 2.22 9.78 -10.04
CA ARG A 29 3.02 8.64 -9.53
C ARG A 29 2.39 7.28 -9.83
N ILE A 30 1.09 7.24 -10.11
CA ILE A 30 0.37 6.02 -10.49
C ILE A 30 -0.04 6.01 -11.96
N LYS A 31 0.67 6.76 -12.81
CA LYS A 31 0.48 6.80 -14.27
C LYS A 31 -0.94 7.27 -14.67
N VAL A 32 -1.56 8.12 -13.87
CA VAL A 32 -2.83 8.79 -14.18
C VAL A 32 -2.52 10.25 -14.55
N PRO A 33 -2.74 10.67 -15.81
CA PRO A 33 -2.45 12.04 -16.24
C PRO A 33 -3.30 13.07 -15.49
N VAL A 34 -2.67 14.19 -15.12
CA VAL A 34 -3.32 15.34 -14.50
C VAL A 34 -3.23 16.53 -15.44
N ASP A 35 -4.38 17.15 -15.73
CA ASP A 35 -4.43 18.41 -16.45
C ASP A 35 -4.23 19.57 -15.47
N TRP A 36 -2.97 19.98 -15.31
CA TRP A 36 -2.59 21.06 -14.40
C TRP A 36 -3.15 22.44 -14.77
N SER A 37 -3.72 22.61 -15.98
CA SER A 37 -4.42 23.86 -16.35
C SER A 37 -5.75 24.03 -15.62
N LYS A 38 -6.36 22.92 -15.16
CA LYS A 38 -7.59 22.90 -14.36
C LYS A 38 -7.33 23.04 -12.85
N VAL A 39 -6.08 23.02 -12.42
CA VAL A 39 -5.70 22.97 -11.01
C VAL A 39 -5.42 24.37 -10.48
N ASN A 40 -6.16 24.79 -9.46
CA ASN A 40 -5.92 26.04 -8.75
C ASN A 40 -4.73 25.88 -7.80
N LYS A 41 -3.78 26.82 -7.84
CA LYS A 41 -2.56 26.78 -7.02
C LYS A 41 -2.55 27.93 -5.99
N PRO A 42 -1.92 27.73 -4.82
CA PRO A 42 -1.70 28.81 -3.87
C PRO A 42 -0.72 29.87 -4.43
N PRO A 43 -0.75 31.12 -3.91
CA PRO A 43 -1.64 31.58 -2.85
C PRO A 43 -3.09 31.75 -3.33
N TYR A 44 -4.04 31.19 -2.57
CA TYR A 44 -5.46 31.32 -2.90
C TYR A 44 -5.97 32.72 -2.52
N PRO A 45 -6.90 33.32 -3.30
CA PRO A 45 -7.54 34.57 -2.93
C PRO A 45 -8.29 34.45 -1.59
N LYS A 46 -8.24 35.48 -0.73
CA LYS A 46 -8.92 35.45 0.58
C LYS A 46 -10.41 35.15 0.46
N LEU A 47 -11.07 35.75 -0.53
CA LEU A 47 -12.46 35.46 -0.91
C LEU A 47 -12.44 34.33 -1.95
N GLY A 48 -13.18 33.25 -1.70
CA GLY A 48 -13.28 32.13 -2.63
C GLY A 48 -12.15 31.09 -2.54
N ALA A 49 -11.22 31.20 -1.58
CA ALA A 49 -10.20 30.18 -1.33
C ALA A 49 -10.82 28.78 -1.21
N ASN A 50 -11.92 28.65 -0.45
CA ASN A 50 -12.57 27.36 -0.25
C ASN A 50 -13.14 26.80 -1.55
N MET A 51 -13.72 27.65 -2.41
CA MET A 51 -14.23 27.23 -3.73
C MET A 51 -13.10 26.71 -4.61
N LYS A 52 -11.93 27.36 -4.59
CA LYS A 52 -10.75 26.91 -5.35
C LYS A 52 -10.20 25.57 -4.89
N LYS A 53 -10.18 25.33 -3.57
CA LYS A 53 -9.83 24.03 -3.01
C LYS A 53 -10.86 22.95 -3.38
N LEU A 54 -12.15 23.27 -3.29
CA LEU A 54 -13.23 22.37 -3.64
C LEU A 54 -13.21 22.00 -5.13
N GLU A 55 -12.92 22.94 -6.03
CA GLU A 55 -12.69 22.68 -7.46
C GLU A 55 -11.57 21.63 -7.65
N ASN A 56 -10.43 21.79 -6.97
CA ASN A 56 -9.34 20.80 -7.01
C ASN A 56 -9.77 19.44 -6.47
N CYS A 57 -10.48 19.40 -5.33
CA CYS A 57 -10.96 18.17 -4.72
C CYS A 57 -11.97 17.43 -5.62
N ASN A 58 -12.89 18.15 -6.25
CA ASN A 58 -13.82 17.59 -7.22
C ASN A 58 -13.08 16.98 -8.41
N TYR A 59 -12.07 17.68 -8.94
CA TYR A 59 -11.24 17.16 -10.02
C TYR A 59 -10.44 15.93 -9.59
N ALA A 60 -9.90 15.91 -8.38
CA ALA A 60 -9.21 14.74 -7.83
C ALA A 60 -10.14 13.52 -7.68
N VAL A 61 -11.40 13.71 -7.28
CA VAL A 61 -12.41 12.64 -7.24
C VAL A 61 -12.79 12.18 -8.64
N GLU A 62 -12.93 13.12 -9.59
CA GLU A 62 -13.19 12.82 -11.00
C GLU A 62 -12.09 11.91 -11.55
N LEU A 63 -10.81 12.30 -11.42
CA LEU A 63 -9.66 11.49 -11.84
C LEU A 63 -9.66 10.09 -11.22
N GLY A 64 -10.06 10.00 -9.96
CA GLY A 64 -10.21 8.75 -9.23
C GLY A 64 -11.26 7.83 -9.86
N LYS A 65 -12.45 8.35 -10.16
CA LYS A 65 -13.50 7.61 -10.85
C LYS A 65 -13.09 7.30 -12.29
N HIS A 66 -12.59 8.30 -13.01
CA HIS A 66 -12.16 8.25 -14.41
C HIS A 66 -10.96 9.17 -14.65
N PRO A 67 -9.81 8.68 -15.14
CA PRO A 67 -9.60 7.37 -15.74
C PRO A 67 -9.11 6.30 -14.74
N ALA A 68 -8.88 6.62 -13.47
CA ALA A 68 -8.24 5.69 -12.54
C ALA A 68 -9.12 4.48 -12.16
N LYS A 69 -10.45 4.53 -12.35
CA LYS A 69 -11.39 3.44 -12.05
C LYS A 69 -11.38 2.98 -10.59
N PHE A 70 -11.26 3.93 -9.67
CA PHE A 70 -11.42 3.71 -8.24
C PHE A 70 -12.90 3.59 -7.88
N SER A 71 -13.19 2.78 -6.87
CA SER A 71 -14.53 2.71 -6.27
C SER A 71 -14.69 3.86 -5.29
N LEU A 72 -15.20 4.99 -5.77
CA LEU A 72 -15.43 6.21 -4.99
C LEU A 72 -16.93 6.50 -4.87
N VAL A 73 -17.73 5.45 -4.70
CA VAL A 73 -19.19 5.56 -4.49
C VAL A 73 -19.43 6.31 -3.18
N GLY A 74 -20.23 7.38 -3.24
CA GLY A 74 -20.52 8.22 -2.08
C GLY A 74 -19.37 9.13 -1.64
N ILE A 75 -18.30 9.27 -2.43
CA ILE A 75 -17.20 10.23 -2.17
C ILE A 75 -17.30 11.38 -3.18
N GLY A 76 -17.33 12.61 -2.65
CA GLY A 76 -17.29 13.87 -3.39
C GLY A 76 -16.08 14.74 -3.00
N GLY A 77 -15.88 15.85 -3.72
CA GLY A 77 -14.79 16.77 -3.41
C GLY A 77 -14.96 17.46 -2.05
N GLN A 78 -16.21 17.67 -1.61
CA GLN A 78 -16.53 18.25 -0.31
C GLN A 78 -15.94 17.41 0.83
N ASP A 79 -16.04 16.08 0.76
CA ASP A 79 -15.52 15.19 1.79
C ASP A 79 -14.00 15.32 1.96
N LEU A 80 -13.27 15.53 0.86
CA LEU A 80 -11.82 15.76 0.89
C LEU A 80 -11.51 17.17 1.42
N ASN A 81 -12.26 18.17 0.97
CA ASN A 81 -12.05 19.57 1.36
C ASN A 81 -12.35 19.82 2.84
N ASP A 82 -13.34 19.12 3.40
CA ASP A 82 -13.65 19.14 4.84
C ASP A 82 -12.69 18.28 5.68
N GLY A 83 -11.82 17.49 5.05
CA GLY A 83 -10.89 16.60 5.74
C GLY A 83 -11.58 15.40 6.39
N ASN A 84 -12.66 14.88 5.79
CA ASN A 84 -13.33 13.66 6.27
C ASN A 84 -12.34 12.50 6.31
N GLN A 85 -12.01 12.02 7.52
CA GLN A 85 -10.93 11.06 7.73
C GLN A 85 -11.18 9.74 6.99
N THR A 86 -12.40 9.20 7.11
CA THR A 86 -12.76 7.90 6.51
C THR A 86 -12.68 7.96 4.99
N LEU A 87 -13.24 9.00 4.39
CA LEU A 87 -13.32 9.11 2.92
C LEU A 87 -11.98 9.53 2.31
N THR A 88 -11.20 10.36 3.01
CA THR A 88 -9.81 10.68 2.63
C THR A 88 -8.95 9.41 2.64
N LEU A 89 -9.03 8.60 3.71
CA LEU A 89 -8.29 7.32 3.78
C LEU A 89 -8.75 6.32 2.72
N ALA A 90 -10.04 6.29 2.38
CA ALA A 90 -10.56 5.42 1.33
C ALA A 90 -9.92 5.73 -0.04
N LEU A 91 -9.77 7.02 -0.38
CA LEU A 91 -9.09 7.45 -1.60
C LEU A 91 -7.58 7.18 -1.54
N VAL A 92 -6.91 7.59 -0.46
CA VAL A 92 -5.46 7.41 -0.27
C VAL A 92 -5.07 5.93 -0.33
N TRP A 93 -5.88 5.04 0.24
CA TRP A 93 -5.70 3.59 0.12
C TRP A 93 -5.75 3.12 -1.34
N GLN A 94 -6.69 3.61 -2.15
CA GLN A 94 -6.80 3.18 -3.55
C GLN A 94 -5.64 3.69 -4.39
N LEU A 95 -5.15 4.91 -4.14
CA LEU A 95 -3.91 5.43 -4.72
C LEU A 95 -2.72 4.52 -4.40
N MET A 96 -2.57 4.18 -3.12
CA MET A 96 -1.49 3.32 -2.61
C MET A 96 -1.56 1.89 -3.18
N ARG A 97 -2.76 1.33 -3.30
CA ARG A 97 -2.99 0.04 -3.95
C ARG A 97 -2.59 0.10 -5.42
N ARG A 98 -3.05 1.09 -6.18
CA ARG A 98 -2.66 1.24 -7.59
C ARG A 98 -1.17 1.42 -7.76
N TYR A 99 -0.52 2.24 -6.94
CA TYR A 99 0.93 2.41 -6.95
C TYR A 99 1.65 1.06 -6.78
N THR A 100 1.23 0.27 -5.79
CA THR A 100 1.81 -1.04 -5.51
C THR A 100 1.64 -2.00 -6.69
N LEU A 101 0.46 -2.01 -7.32
CA LEU A 101 0.20 -2.85 -8.49
C LEU A 101 0.97 -2.40 -9.73
N ASN A 102 1.10 -1.10 -9.99
CA ASN A 102 1.93 -0.59 -11.10
C ASN A 102 3.39 -1.02 -10.95
N VAL A 103 3.91 -1.00 -9.72
CA VAL A 103 5.27 -1.48 -9.43
C VAL A 103 5.40 -2.98 -9.71
N LEU A 104 4.34 -3.77 -9.54
CA LEU A 104 4.33 -5.19 -9.89
C LEU A 104 4.17 -5.43 -11.40
N GLU A 105 3.33 -4.64 -12.09
CA GLU A 105 3.17 -4.72 -13.55
C GLU A 105 4.48 -4.44 -14.29
N ASP A 106 5.26 -3.48 -13.80
CA ASP A 106 6.60 -3.17 -14.35
C ASP A 106 7.61 -4.32 -14.11
N LEU A 107 7.26 -5.35 -13.33
CA LEU A 107 8.12 -6.49 -12.99
C LEU A 107 7.64 -7.83 -13.55
N GLY A 108 6.38 -7.92 -13.98
CA GLY A 108 5.84 -9.07 -14.70
C GLY A 108 5.75 -8.82 -16.20
N ASP A 109 5.50 -9.85 -17.00
CA ASP A 109 5.29 -9.77 -18.46
C ASP A 109 3.96 -9.07 -18.84
N GLY A 110 3.64 -7.93 -18.22
CA GLY A 110 2.45 -7.13 -18.55
C GLY A 110 1.11 -7.68 -18.03
N GLN A 111 1.12 -8.67 -17.13
CA GLN A 111 -0.11 -9.12 -16.46
C GLN A 111 -0.55 -8.10 -15.40
N LYS A 112 -1.81 -7.66 -15.48
CA LYS A 112 -2.43 -6.79 -14.48
C LYS A 112 -2.45 -7.50 -13.12
N ALA A 113 -1.56 -7.13 -12.22
CA ALA A 113 -1.51 -7.72 -10.89
C ALA A 113 -2.85 -7.49 -10.17
N ASN A 114 -3.44 -8.57 -9.68
CA ASN A 114 -4.61 -8.55 -8.81
C ASN A 114 -4.34 -9.40 -7.56
N ASP A 115 -5.28 -9.40 -6.62
CA ASP A 115 -5.12 -10.08 -5.34
C ASP A 115 -4.84 -11.59 -5.52
N ASP A 116 -5.53 -12.22 -6.48
CA ASP A 116 -5.36 -13.65 -6.77
C ASP A 116 -3.98 -13.98 -7.34
N ILE A 117 -3.45 -13.13 -8.23
CA ILE A 117 -2.11 -13.29 -8.80
C ILE A 117 -1.06 -13.25 -7.69
N ILE A 118 -1.20 -12.33 -6.73
CA ILE A 118 -0.25 -12.20 -5.61
C ILE A 118 -0.34 -13.44 -4.71
N VAL A 119 -1.54 -13.89 -4.34
CA VAL A 119 -1.72 -15.08 -3.48
C VAL A 119 -1.16 -16.33 -4.16
N ASN A 120 -1.45 -16.53 -5.45
CA ASN A 120 -0.92 -17.64 -6.23
C ASN A 120 0.61 -17.59 -6.32
N TRP A 121 1.20 -16.42 -6.56
CA TRP A 121 2.65 -16.25 -6.58
C TRP A 121 3.28 -16.59 -5.22
N VAL A 122 2.69 -16.13 -4.11
CA VAL A 122 3.16 -16.43 -2.75
C VAL A 122 3.18 -17.93 -2.51
N ASN A 123 2.06 -18.60 -2.75
CA ASN A 123 1.94 -20.04 -2.48
C ASN A 123 2.85 -20.87 -3.39
N ARG A 124 2.99 -20.50 -4.67
CA ARG A 124 3.94 -21.14 -5.58
C ARG A 124 5.38 -20.99 -5.08
N THR A 125 5.78 -19.77 -4.71
CA THR A 125 7.14 -19.47 -4.23
C THR A 125 7.47 -20.24 -2.94
N LEU A 126 6.51 -20.32 -2.01
CA LEU A 126 6.67 -21.11 -0.78
C LEU A 126 6.81 -22.60 -1.09
N SER A 127 5.96 -23.14 -1.97
CA SER A 127 6.00 -24.55 -2.35
C SER A 127 7.29 -24.94 -3.08
N GLU A 128 7.77 -24.10 -4.01
CA GLU A 128 9.04 -24.33 -4.74
C GLU A 128 10.25 -24.30 -3.80
N ALA A 129 10.19 -23.52 -2.71
CA ALA A 129 11.21 -23.48 -1.66
C ALA A 129 11.04 -24.59 -0.59
N GLY A 130 10.08 -25.51 -0.76
CA GLY A 130 9.83 -26.60 0.19
C GLY A 130 9.26 -26.14 1.54
N LYS A 131 8.67 -24.95 1.62
CA LYS A 131 8.04 -24.43 2.84
C LYS A 131 6.63 -25.01 2.98
N SER A 132 6.20 -25.26 4.21
CA SER A 132 4.87 -25.81 4.52
C SER A 132 3.80 -24.74 4.74
N THR A 133 4.20 -23.48 4.91
CA THR A 133 3.27 -22.36 5.07
C THR A 133 2.60 -22.01 3.74
N SER A 134 1.38 -21.49 3.84
CA SER A 134 0.58 -21.00 2.70
C SER A 134 -0.42 -19.96 3.19
N ILE A 135 -1.01 -19.20 2.27
CA ILE A 135 -2.10 -18.26 2.57
C ILE A 135 -3.28 -18.51 1.63
N GLN A 136 -4.50 -18.47 2.15
CA GLN A 136 -5.71 -18.59 1.32
C GLN A 136 -6.18 -17.23 0.78
N SER A 137 -5.95 -16.17 1.54
CA SER A 137 -6.28 -14.79 1.18
C SER A 137 -5.55 -13.83 2.11
N PHE A 138 -5.61 -12.51 1.84
CA PHE A 138 -5.08 -11.50 2.76
C PHE A 138 -5.89 -11.35 4.07
N LYS A 139 -6.98 -12.11 4.23
CA LYS A 139 -7.77 -12.18 5.46
C LYS A 139 -7.46 -13.44 6.29
N ASP A 140 -6.56 -14.29 5.82
CA ASP A 140 -6.21 -15.55 6.45
C ASP A 140 -5.63 -15.31 7.86
N LYS A 141 -6.26 -15.89 8.87
CA LYS A 141 -5.88 -15.68 10.27
C LYS A 141 -4.53 -16.28 10.62
N THR A 142 -4.03 -17.24 9.84
CA THR A 142 -2.70 -17.82 10.02
C THR A 142 -1.59 -16.78 9.81
N ILE A 143 -1.86 -15.71 9.04
CA ILE A 143 -0.93 -14.59 8.81
C ILE A 143 -0.56 -13.87 10.12
N SER A 144 -1.42 -13.90 11.14
CA SER A 144 -1.13 -13.31 12.46
C SER A 144 0.14 -13.86 13.11
N SER A 145 0.55 -15.10 12.76
CA SER A 145 1.80 -15.70 13.22
C SER A 145 3.06 -15.11 12.56
N SER A 146 2.89 -14.39 11.45
CA SER A 146 3.96 -13.94 10.53
C SER A 146 4.82 -15.05 9.91
N LEU A 147 4.54 -16.33 10.17
CA LEU A 147 5.35 -17.45 9.67
C LEU A 147 5.38 -17.51 8.15
N ALA A 148 4.24 -17.35 7.48
CA ALA A 148 4.19 -17.30 6.01
C ALA A 148 4.99 -16.13 5.43
N VAL A 149 5.07 -15.01 6.15
CA VAL A 149 5.88 -13.84 5.73
C VAL A 149 7.36 -14.13 5.89
N VAL A 150 7.77 -14.71 7.02
CA VAL A 150 9.15 -15.12 7.30
C VAL A 150 9.63 -16.15 6.28
N ASP A 151 8.85 -17.22 6.06
CA ASP A 151 9.17 -18.28 5.11
C ASP A 151 9.27 -17.76 3.69
N LEU A 152 8.40 -16.82 3.30
CA LEU A 152 8.46 -16.20 1.98
C LEU A 152 9.72 -15.33 1.83
N ILE A 153 10.14 -14.63 2.87
CA ILE A 153 11.39 -13.86 2.87
C ILE A 153 12.60 -14.80 2.68
N ASP A 154 12.63 -15.93 3.39
CA ASP A 154 13.68 -16.94 3.21
C ASP A 154 13.62 -17.59 1.81
N ALA A 155 12.43 -17.85 1.27
CA ALA A 155 12.27 -18.36 -0.09
C ALA A 155 12.80 -17.35 -1.14
N ILE A 156 12.55 -16.06 -0.95
CA ILE A 156 13.06 -14.99 -1.83
C ILE A 156 14.58 -14.84 -1.69
N GLN A 157 15.13 -14.93 -0.48
CA GLN A 157 16.55 -14.80 -0.21
C GLN A 157 17.00 -15.84 0.82
N PRO A 158 17.40 -17.04 0.36
CA PRO A 158 17.79 -18.13 1.26
C PRO A 158 18.89 -17.74 2.23
N GLY A 159 18.76 -18.18 3.49
CA GLY A 159 19.75 -17.94 4.55
C GLY A 159 19.70 -16.54 5.13
N CYS A 160 18.69 -15.72 4.78
CA CYS A 160 18.51 -14.43 5.41
C CYS A 160 17.82 -14.55 6.77
N ILE A 161 16.96 -15.53 6.99
CA ILE A 161 16.23 -15.72 8.24
C ILE A 161 17.06 -16.51 9.25
N ASN A 162 17.11 -16.03 10.49
CA ASN A 162 17.53 -16.82 11.63
C ASN A 162 16.27 -17.39 12.32
N TYR A 163 16.01 -18.67 12.11
CA TYR A 163 14.83 -19.35 12.65
C TYR A 163 14.87 -19.53 14.17
N ASP A 164 16.03 -19.40 14.83
CA ASP A 164 16.13 -19.42 16.30
C ASP A 164 15.40 -18.23 16.94
N LEU A 165 15.20 -17.14 16.19
CA LEU A 165 14.46 -15.96 16.62
C LEU A 165 12.97 -16.04 16.30
N VAL A 166 12.53 -17.08 15.59
CA VAL A 166 11.16 -17.22 15.09
C VAL A 166 10.45 -18.30 15.88
N LYS A 167 9.38 -17.92 16.58
CA LYS A 167 8.59 -18.88 17.37
C LYS A 167 7.51 -19.52 16.51
N SER A 168 7.27 -20.81 16.70
CA SER A 168 6.24 -21.60 16.00
C SER A 168 5.38 -22.42 16.96
N GLY A 169 4.24 -22.93 16.49
CA GLY A 169 3.33 -23.76 17.29
C GLY A 169 2.29 -22.94 18.03
N ASN A 170 2.13 -23.17 19.34
CA ASN A 170 1.18 -22.41 20.15
C ASN A 170 1.78 -21.05 20.53
N LEU A 171 1.42 -20.00 19.78
CA LEU A 171 1.98 -18.66 19.92
C LEU A 171 1.13 -17.78 20.83
N THR A 172 1.79 -17.13 21.78
CA THR A 172 1.19 -15.99 22.52
C THR A 172 1.11 -14.75 21.63
N GLU A 173 0.36 -13.74 22.05
CA GLU A 173 0.29 -12.46 21.33
C GLU A 173 1.66 -11.77 21.26
N ASP A 174 2.48 -11.86 22.31
CA ASP A 174 3.85 -11.35 22.31
C ASP A 174 4.74 -12.09 21.31
N ASP A 175 4.56 -13.41 21.14
CA ASP A 175 5.30 -14.20 20.16
C ASP A 175 4.95 -13.78 18.73
N LYS A 176 3.66 -13.63 18.43
CA LYS A 176 3.18 -13.12 17.14
C LYS A 176 3.74 -11.75 16.83
N HIS A 177 3.74 -10.86 17.82
CA HIS A 177 4.23 -9.51 17.70
C HIS A 177 5.76 -9.47 17.46
N ASN A 178 6.52 -10.30 18.17
CA ASN A 178 7.97 -10.43 17.96
C ASN A 178 8.29 -11.01 16.57
N ASN A 179 7.57 -12.04 16.13
CA ASN A 179 7.70 -12.59 14.77
C ASN A 179 7.38 -11.52 13.72
N ALA A 180 6.33 -10.71 13.92
CA ALA A 180 5.94 -9.64 12.99
C ALA A 180 6.99 -8.52 12.91
N LYS A 181 7.53 -8.09 14.06
CA LYS A 181 8.65 -7.13 14.14
C LYS A 181 9.86 -7.63 13.37
N TYR A 182 10.19 -8.90 13.55
CA TYR A 182 11.28 -9.54 12.84
C TYR A 182 10.99 -9.59 11.33
N ALA A 183 9.84 -10.12 10.90
CA ALA A 183 9.45 -10.22 9.49
C ALA A 183 9.52 -8.87 8.76
N VAL A 184 8.98 -7.79 9.34
CA VAL A 184 9.01 -6.44 8.76
C VAL A 184 10.45 -5.93 8.61
N SER A 185 11.28 -6.16 9.63
CA SER A 185 12.70 -5.76 9.60
C SER A 185 13.46 -6.50 8.51
N MET A 186 13.21 -7.81 8.38
CA MET A 186 13.87 -8.67 7.40
C MET A 186 13.42 -8.38 5.97
N ALA A 187 12.13 -8.10 5.76
CA ALA A 187 11.62 -7.65 4.47
C ALA A 187 12.32 -6.37 3.99
N ARG A 188 12.46 -5.38 4.88
CA ARG A 188 13.19 -4.14 4.57
C ARG A 188 14.67 -4.41 4.31
N ARG A 189 15.30 -5.30 5.08
CA ARG A 189 16.72 -5.67 4.93
C ARG A 189 17.01 -6.31 3.57
N ILE A 190 16.10 -7.12 3.03
CA ILE A 190 16.24 -7.66 1.66
C ILE A 190 15.87 -6.64 0.57
N GLY A 191 15.51 -5.41 0.92
CA GLY A 191 15.19 -4.33 -0.02
C GLY A 191 13.72 -4.25 -0.44
N ALA A 192 12.80 -4.97 0.21
CA ALA A 192 11.37 -4.81 -0.01
C ALA A 192 10.89 -3.50 0.63
N ARG A 193 10.09 -2.71 -0.10
CA ARG A 193 9.62 -1.38 0.32
C ARG A 193 8.40 -1.46 1.26
N VAL A 194 8.49 -2.28 2.30
CA VAL A 194 7.39 -2.54 3.24
C VAL A 194 7.21 -1.37 4.20
N TYR A 195 6.02 -0.79 4.20
CA TYR A 195 5.59 0.31 5.08
C TYR A 195 4.57 -0.14 6.14
N ALA A 196 4.16 -1.41 6.14
CA ALA A 196 3.29 -1.96 7.18
C ALA A 196 3.98 -1.97 8.55
N LEU A 197 3.17 -1.89 9.60
CA LEU A 197 3.61 -2.06 10.98
C LEU A 197 3.43 -3.53 11.42
N PRO A 198 4.17 -4.00 12.43
CA PRO A 198 4.00 -5.35 12.97
C PRO A 198 2.55 -5.66 13.38
N GLU A 199 1.87 -4.69 13.98
CA GLU A 199 0.48 -4.80 14.43
C GLU A 199 -0.49 -5.06 13.27
N ASP A 200 -0.17 -4.54 12.07
CA ASP A 200 -0.99 -4.77 10.88
C ASP A 200 -0.99 -6.24 10.44
N LEU A 201 0.10 -6.97 10.70
CA LEU A 201 0.20 -8.41 10.45
C LEU A 201 -0.50 -9.21 11.55
N VAL A 202 -0.24 -8.87 12.83
CA VAL A 202 -0.84 -9.57 13.99
C VAL A 202 -2.37 -9.46 13.96
N GLU A 203 -2.92 -8.28 13.69
CA GLU A 203 -4.36 -8.04 13.59
C GLU A 203 -4.95 -8.51 12.25
N VAL A 204 -4.11 -8.89 11.29
CA VAL A 204 -4.47 -9.29 9.93
C VAL A 204 -5.31 -8.20 9.24
N LYS A 205 -4.77 -6.99 9.15
CA LYS A 205 -5.41 -5.88 8.41
C LYS A 205 -5.27 -6.14 6.92
N PRO A 206 -6.34 -6.53 6.19
CA PRO A 206 -6.18 -7.16 4.88
C PRO A 206 -5.51 -6.26 3.85
N LYS A 207 -5.79 -4.95 3.92
CA LYS A 207 -5.18 -3.92 3.09
C LYS A 207 -3.66 -3.86 3.30
N MET A 208 -3.20 -3.82 4.53
CA MET A 208 -1.78 -3.76 4.84
C MET A 208 -1.09 -5.09 4.53
N VAL A 209 -1.73 -6.22 4.85
CA VAL A 209 -1.23 -7.57 4.53
C VAL A 209 -1.00 -7.73 3.02
N MET A 210 -1.96 -7.33 2.18
CA MET A 210 -1.81 -7.33 0.72
C MET A 210 -0.55 -6.58 0.29
N THR A 211 -0.30 -5.39 0.86
CA THR A 211 0.87 -4.59 0.51
C THR A 211 2.20 -5.23 0.91
N VAL A 212 2.24 -5.98 2.02
CA VAL A 212 3.45 -6.71 2.44
C VAL A 212 3.80 -7.77 1.41
N PHE A 213 2.85 -8.62 1.05
CA PHE A 213 3.07 -9.68 0.05
C PHE A 213 3.38 -9.11 -1.33
N ALA A 214 2.71 -8.04 -1.74
CA ALA A 214 3.02 -7.35 -3.00
C ALA A 214 4.44 -6.77 -3.01
N CYS A 215 4.89 -6.14 -1.92
CA CYS A 215 6.26 -5.63 -1.85
C CYS A 215 7.31 -6.76 -1.89
N LEU A 216 7.02 -7.90 -1.27
CA LEU A 216 7.88 -9.09 -1.31
C LEU A 216 7.92 -9.71 -2.71
N MET A 217 6.77 -9.82 -3.38
CA MET A 217 6.67 -10.23 -4.79
C MET A 217 7.52 -9.33 -5.68
N GLY A 218 7.40 -8.01 -5.54
CA GLY A 218 8.21 -7.07 -6.30
C GLY A 218 9.72 -7.19 -6.03
N ARG A 219 10.13 -7.70 -4.86
CA ARG A 219 11.54 -8.00 -4.57
C ARG A 219 11.97 -9.36 -5.15
N GLY A 220 11.11 -10.37 -5.07
CA GLY A 220 11.38 -11.72 -5.57
C GLY A 220 11.50 -11.78 -7.09
N MET A 221 10.64 -11.07 -7.82
CA MET A 221 10.63 -11.07 -9.29
C MET A 221 11.81 -10.33 -9.92
N LYS A 222 12.45 -9.38 -9.20
CA LYS A 222 13.65 -8.65 -9.66
C LYS A 222 14.93 -9.49 -9.74
N ARG A 223 14.88 -10.78 -9.42
CA ARG A 223 16.06 -11.67 -9.41
C ARG A 223 16.37 -12.31 -10.79
N VAL A 224 15.73 -11.85 -11.86
CA VAL A 224 16.10 -12.20 -13.24
C VAL A 224 16.91 -11.08 -13.85
#